data_AF-A0AA42RGK9-F1
#
_entry.id   AF-A0AA42RGK9-F1
#
_cell.length_a   1.000
_cell.length_b   1.000
_cell.length_c   1.000
_cell.angle_alpha   90.00
_cell.angle_beta   90.00
_cell.angle_gamma   90.00
#
_symmetry.space_group_name_H-M   'P 1'
#
loop_
_entity.id
_entity.type
_entity.pdbx_description
1 polymer ?
#
loop_
_entity_poly.entity_id
_entity_poly.type
_entity_poly.pdbx_seq_one_letter_code
_entity_poly.pdbx_strand_id
1 'polypeptide(L)'
;VRYQMYHAIVLLAVGMYFQFNNGLERSAAWCLIAGTFVFSVSIYLLSFAEHWNANLKFLGPITPLGGLFMIIGWGLLAWIFMKGK
;
A
#
# COMPACT_ATOMS: atom_id res chain seq x y z
N VAL A 1 -0.42 4.52 -12.02
CA VAL A 1 -0.03 3.15 -12.42
C VAL A 1 1.32 2.71 -11.85
N ARG A 2 2.41 3.48 -11.98
CA ARG A 2 3.75 3.08 -11.48
C ARG A 2 3.76 2.58 -10.03
N TYR A 3 3.14 3.31 -9.09
CA TYR A 3 3.08 2.93 -7.68
C TYR A 3 2.43 1.56 -7.45
N GLN A 4 1.29 1.33 -8.10
CA GLN A 4 0.54 0.08 -8.03
C GLN A 4 1.33 -1.07 -8.65
N MET A 5 2.06 -0.83 -9.74
CA MET A 5 2.87 -1.86 -10.40
C MET A 5 4.05 -2.32 -9.53
N TYR A 6 4.79 -1.39 -8.92
CA TYR A 6 5.89 -1.77 -8.01
C TYR A 6 5.37 -2.54 -6.79
N HIS A 7 4.28 -2.10 -6.19
CA HIS A 7 3.68 -2.80 -5.06
C HIS A 7 3.05 -4.14 -5.46
N ALA A 8 2.54 -4.29 -6.68
CA ALA A 8 2.05 -5.56 -7.18
C ALA A 8 3.17 -6.61 -7.28
N ILE A 9 4.35 -6.22 -7.78
CA ILE A 9 5.52 -7.11 -7.84
C ILE A 9 5.95 -7.52 -6.43
N VAL A 10 6.00 -6.56 -5.48
CA VAL A 10 6.32 -6.85 -4.08
C VAL A 10 5.29 -7.79 -3.46
N LEU A 11 3.99 -7.55 -3.66
CA LEU A 11 2.92 -8.40 -3.14
C LEU A 11 2.95 -9.80 -3.74
N LEU A 12 3.29 -9.93 -5.02
CA LEU A 12 3.49 -11.22 -5.67
C LEU A 12 4.66 -11.97 -5.02
N ALA A 13 5.81 -11.32 -4.83
CA ALA A 13 6.95 -11.91 -4.16
C ALA A 13 6.63 -12.32 -2.70
N VAL A 14 5.93 -11.46 -1.97
CA VAL A 14 5.46 -11.72 -0.59
C VAL A 14 4.51 -12.91 -0.54
N GLY A 15 3.57 -13.02 -1.49
CA GLY A 15 2.62 -14.14 -1.59
C GLY A 15 3.28 -15.47 -1.96
N MET A 16 4.40 -15.44 -2.67
CA MET A 16 5.19 -16.64 -2.97
C MET A 16 6.09 -17.06 -1.80
N TYR A 17 6.64 -16.09 -1.05
CA TYR A 17 7.64 -16.36 -0.03
C TYR A 17 7.04 -16.69 1.35
N PHE A 18 6.00 -15.99 1.79
CA PHE A 18 5.40 -16.20 3.10
C PHE A 18 4.33 -17.28 3.09
N GLN A 19 4.22 -17.99 4.23
CA GLN A 19 3.17 -18.97 4.48
C GLN A 19 2.00 -18.35 5.28
N PHE A 20 2.17 -17.12 5.77
CA PHE A 20 1.17 -16.38 6.55
C PHE A 20 0.75 -17.09 7.83
N ASN A 21 1.68 -17.78 8.49
CA ASN A 21 1.44 -18.48 9.75
C ASN A 21 1.52 -17.53 10.96
N ASN A 22 2.29 -16.44 10.83
CA ASN A 22 2.43 -15.42 11.86
C ASN A 22 1.51 -14.22 11.56
N GLY A 23 0.95 -13.61 12.61
CA GLY A 23 0.22 -12.35 12.52
C GLY A 23 1.04 -11.23 11.88
N LEU A 24 2.36 -11.16 12.12
CA LEU A 24 3.25 -10.17 11.52
C LEU A 24 3.28 -10.22 9.99
N GLU A 25 3.41 -11.42 9.40
CA GLU A 25 3.40 -11.61 7.93
C GLU A 25 2.08 -11.15 7.32
N ARG A 26 0.96 -11.48 7.97
CA ARG A 26 -0.38 -11.05 7.54
C ARG A 26 -0.53 -9.54 7.65
N SER A 27 -0.12 -8.94 8.76
CA SER A 27 -0.18 -7.49 8.95
C SER A 27 0.66 -6.75 7.91
N ALA A 28 1.85 -7.23 7.58
CA ALA A 28 2.69 -6.65 6.53
C ALA A 28 1.98 -6.66 5.17
N ALA A 29 1.43 -7.82 4.77
CA ALA A 29 0.72 -7.96 3.51
C ALA A 29 -0.55 -7.08 3.44
N TRP A 30 -1.37 -7.08 4.50
CA TRP A 30 -2.57 -6.24 4.54
C TRP A 30 -2.27 -4.75 4.51
N CYS A 31 -1.20 -4.31 5.18
CA CYS A 31 -0.76 -2.91 5.13
C CYS A 31 -0.34 -2.50 3.72
N LEU A 32 0.41 -3.36 3.00
CA LEU A 32 0.80 -3.08 1.62
C LEU A 32 -0.40 -3.10 0.67
N ILE A 33 -1.33 -4.04 0.80
CA ILE A 33 -2.55 -4.13 -0.02
C ILE A 33 -3.42 -2.88 0.20
N ALA A 34 -3.81 -2.62 1.45
CA ALA A 34 -4.68 -1.50 1.80
C ALA A 34 -4.03 -0.16 1.48
N GLY A 35 -2.75 0.00 1.82
CA GLY A 35 -1.97 1.20 1.52
C GLY A 35 -1.88 1.48 0.03
N THR A 36 -1.54 0.46 -0.78
CA THR A 36 -1.46 0.60 -2.25
C THR A 36 -2.81 0.97 -2.84
N PHE A 37 -3.90 0.34 -2.39
CA PHE A 37 -5.24 0.60 -2.88
C PHE A 37 -5.69 2.03 -2.53
N VAL A 38 -5.62 2.42 -1.25
CA VAL A 38 -6.02 3.76 -0.78
C VAL A 38 -5.18 4.84 -1.44
N PHE A 39 -3.86 4.65 -1.52
CA PHE A 39 -2.95 5.61 -2.15
C PHE A 39 -3.20 5.74 -3.65
N SER A 40 -3.29 4.62 -4.39
CA SER A 40 -3.42 4.67 -5.85
C SER A 40 -4.80 5.18 -6.29
N VAL A 41 -5.87 4.75 -5.62
CA VAL A 41 -7.23 5.20 -5.94
C VAL A 41 -7.38 6.69 -5.63
N SER A 42 -6.83 7.18 -4.51
CA SER A 42 -6.90 8.63 -4.19
C SER A 42 -6.19 9.50 -5.23
N ILE A 43 -4.99 9.16 -5.68
CA ILE A 43 -4.30 9.93 -6.73
C ILE A 43 -5.00 9.83 -8.10
N TYR A 44 -5.65 8.70 -8.41
CA TYR A 44 -6.44 8.58 -9.63
C TYR A 44 -7.64 9.53 -9.59
N LEU A 45 -8.40 9.50 -8.50
CA LEU A 45 -9.54 10.40 -8.31
C LEU A 45 -9.13 11.88 -8.32
N LEU A 46 -8.02 12.23 -7.67
CA LEU A 46 -7.46 13.59 -7.73
C LEU A 46 -7.07 14.00 -9.16
N SER A 47 -6.53 13.08 -9.95
CA SER A 47 -6.15 13.35 -11.35
C SER A 47 -7.37 13.53 -12.26
N PHE A 48 -8.48 12.84 -11.98
CA PHE A 48 -9.75 13.02 -12.68
C PHE A 48 -10.60 14.18 -12.15
N ALA A 49 -10.29 14.71 -10.96
CA ALA A 49 -11.03 15.81 -10.32
C ALA A 49 -11.09 17.06 -11.21
N GLU A 50 -9.97 17.39 -11.86
CA GLU A 50 -9.87 18.53 -12.79
C GLU A 50 -10.75 18.32 -14.03
N HIS A 51 -10.77 17.10 -14.57
CA HIS A 51 -11.58 16.77 -15.74
C HIS A 51 -13.08 16.78 -15.45
N TRP A 52 -13.49 16.35 -14.25
CA TRP A 52 -14.89 16.33 -13.82
C TRP A 52 -15.38 17.62 -13.14
N ASN A 53 -14.54 18.65 -13.04
CA ASN A 53 -14.82 19.89 -12.30
C ASN A 53 -15.34 19.59 -10.87
N ALA A 54 -14.82 18.54 -10.25
CA ALA A 54 -15.27 18.02 -8.96
C ALA A 54 -14.32 18.47 -7.84
N ASN A 55 -14.86 18.97 -6.73
CA ASN A 55 -14.03 19.38 -5.59
C ASN A 55 -13.70 18.18 -4.69
N LEU A 56 -12.59 17.50 -5.00
CA LEU A 56 -12.11 16.32 -4.27
C LEU A 56 -11.00 16.65 -3.25
N LYS A 57 -10.99 17.86 -2.67
CA LYS A 57 -9.96 18.29 -1.69
C LYS A 57 -9.84 17.38 -0.47
N PHE A 58 -10.93 16.71 -0.08
CA PHE A 58 -10.92 15.76 1.04
C PHE A 58 -10.06 14.50 0.78
N LEU A 59 -9.67 14.22 -0.47
CA LEU A 59 -8.71 13.15 -0.80
C LEU A 59 -7.26 13.52 -0.46
N GLY A 60 -6.99 14.81 -0.23
CA GLY A 60 -5.67 15.31 0.15
C GLY A 60 -5.09 14.55 1.35
N PRO A 61 -5.80 14.45 2.49
CA PRO A 61 -5.36 13.67 3.65
C PRO A 61 -5.45 12.14 3.48
N ILE A 62 -6.29 11.63 2.57
CA ILE A 62 -6.43 10.19 2.32
C ILE A 62 -5.17 9.62 1.65
N THR A 63 -4.56 10.40 0.76
CA THR A 63 -3.33 10.03 0.07
C THR A 63 -2.15 9.71 1.03
N PRO A 64 -1.75 10.60 1.96
CA PRO A 64 -0.69 10.30 2.93
C PRO A 64 -1.07 9.19 3.91
N LEU A 65 -2.36 8.98 4.19
CA LEU A 65 -2.80 7.84 5.00
C LEU A 65 -2.47 6.51 4.28
N GLY A 66 -2.77 6.39 2.99
CA GLY A 66 -2.36 5.23 2.19
C GLY A 66 -0.83 5.06 2.17
N GLY A 67 -0.10 6.18 2.05
CA GLY A 67 1.36 6.23 2.17
C GLY A 67 1.88 5.68 3.50
N LEU A 68 1.26 6.07 4.61
CA LEU A 68 1.62 5.60 5.95
C LEU A 68 1.44 4.08 6.09
N PHE A 69 0.34 3.53 5.59
CA PHE A 69 0.14 2.07 5.55
C PHE A 69 1.24 1.36 4.76
N MET A 70 1.67 1.92 3.61
CA MET A 70 2.77 1.35 2.84
C MET A 70 4.09 1.40 3.63
N ILE A 71 4.40 2.53 4.29
CA ILE A 71 5.61 2.65 5.14
C ILE A 71 5.60 1.61 6.26
N ILE A 72 4.47 1.44 6.94
CA ILE A 72 4.30 0.42 7.99
C ILE A 72 4.50 -0.99 7.40
N GLY A 73 3.88 -1.28 6.25
CA GLY A 73 4.03 -2.57 5.57
C GLY A 73 5.48 -2.89 5.21
N TRP A 74 6.21 -1.92 4.67
CA TRP A 74 7.65 -2.06 4.38
C TRP A 74 8.50 -2.21 5.65
N GLY A 75 8.21 -1.44 6.70
CA GLY A 75 8.88 -1.57 8.00
C GLY A 75 8.67 -2.95 8.63
N LEU A 76 7.45 -3.49 8.54
CA LEU A 76 7.13 -4.84 8.99
C LEU A 76 7.84 -5.91 8.16
N LEU A 77 7.89 -5.76 6.83
CA LEU A 77 8.68 -6.66 5.97
C LEU A 77 10.15 -6.67 6.37
N ALA A 78 10.76 -5.49 6.48
CA ALA A 78 12.15 -5.35 6.90
C ALA A 78 12.37 -6.00 8.27
N TRP A 79 11.46 -5.78 9.22
CA TRP A 79 11.52 -6.40 10.54
C TRP A 79 11.44 -7.93 10.49
N ILE A 80 10.54 -8.51 9.69
CA ILE A 80 10.42 -9.97 9.53
C ILE A 80 11.72 -10.55 8.95
N PHE A 81 12.33 -9.89 7.96
CA PHE A 81 13.60 -10.35 7.39
C PHE A 81 14.77 -10.19 8.36
N MET A 82 14.84 -9.10 9.12
CA MET A 82 15.89 -8.88 10.14
C MET A 82 15.76 -9.84 11.32
N LYS A 83 14.53 -10.10 11.76
CA LYS A 83 14.27 -11.04 12.85
C LYS A 83 14.47 -12.49 12.41
N GLY A 84 14.61 -12.71 11.09
CA GLY A 84 14.50 -14.04 10.50
C GLY A 84 13.07 -14.57 10.67
N LYS A 85 12.66 -15.54 9.88
CA LYS A 85 12.68 -16.87 10.47
C LYS A 85 13.91 -17.13 11.34
#